data_AF-A0A4R2NA99-F1
#
_entry.id   AF-A0A4R2NA99-F1
#
_cell.length_a   1.000
_cell.length_b   1.000
_cell.length_c   1.000
_cell.angle_alpha   90.00
_cell.angle_beta   90.00
_cell.angle_gamma   90.00
#
_symmetry.space_group_name_H-M   'P 1'
#
loop_
_entity.id
_entity.type
_entity.pdbx_description
1 polymer ?
#
loop_
_entity_poly.entity_id
_entity_poly.type
_entity_poly.pdbx_seq_one_letter_code
_entity_poly.pdbx_strand_id
1 'polypeptide(L)'
;MSLFHELRWTLLFQGLGALSSLGTVVLVGLLAGATAQGAFSRLKSTLDLLMAVAMLGIPQGLLYFQRQGMVTREKAVQLTQVSALLGITSALAYGLFAEGMAITTLVLLAITTAAGTAHGILRGAILAGLASSSFNAITVLPQVLLMLGAVAVASIAALAGTDPTLPFFLAWLASAAVAALMTRKLALPTAATSVGLVPLMRFSTAAWLVAVFTSASPALWLHHIGTTSGLQATGLFAMGLVGVQVVLTPANYAAPLLFKHWIGNTSLAPAKAALRYGLGVLAAMVVCVSVLQLAPWPRMLSEYAALANVAGYFAAVAVLESILRIACVACNAQGRPWHAVAAELARLLVLMGTILIAPPADLEALSQAWALASLSAVMALACTMRLWPTKPASLTP
;
A
#
# COMPACT_ATOMS: atom_id res chain seq x y z
N MET A 1 0.94 15.94 -22.12
CA MET A 1 -0.14 16.49 -21.26
C MET A 1 0.51 17.24 -20.11
N SER A 2 -0.11 18.32 -19.61
CA SER A 2 0.40 18.99 -18.41
C SER A 2 0.20 18.10 -17.17
N LEU A 3 1.14 18.16 -16.22
CA LEU A 3 1.07 17.45 -14.94
C LEU A 3 -0.28 17.68 -14.24
N PHE A 4 -0.80 18.90 -14.32
CA PHE A 4 -2.10 19.26 -13.72
C PHE A 4 -3.26 18.45 -14.31
N HIS A 5 -3.28 18.24 -15.63
CA HIS A 5 -4.33 17.44 -16.26
C HIS A 5 -4.20 15.95 -15.92
N GLU A 6 -2.97 15.41 -15.84
CA GLU A 6 -2.76 14.03 -15.36
C GLU A 6 -3.18 13.87 -13.89
N LEU A 7 -2.86 14.83 -13.03
CA LEU A 7 -3.26 14.82 -11.62
C LEU A 7 -4.78 14.85 -11.44
N ARG A 8 -5.51 15.63 -12.24
CA ARG A 8 -6.98 15.69 -12.17
C ARG A 8 -7.64 14.33 -12.43
N TRP A 9 -7.22 13.64 -13.49
CA TRP A 9 -7.75 12.30 -13.79
C TRP A 9 -7.35 11.27 -12.76
N THR A 10 -6.13 11.37 -12.24
CA THR A 10 -5.67 10.53 -11.14
C THR A 10 -6.51 10.75 -9.90
N LEU A 11 -6.79 11.99 -9.50
CA LEU A 11 -7.66 12.28 -8.37
C LEU A 11 -9.08 11.72 -8.56
N LEU A 12 -9.64 11.80 -9.77
CA LEU A 12 -10.98 11.25 -10.05
C LEU A 12 -11.02 9.72 -9.95
N PHE A 13 -10.21 9.02 -10.73
CA PHE A 13 -10.21 7.55 -10.75
C PHE A 13 -9.74 6.97 -9.42
N GLN A 14 -8.63 7.47 -8.91
CA GLN A 14 -8.07 6.96 -7.67
C GLN A 14 -8.94 7.36 -6.48
N GLY A 15 -9.60 8.52 -6.52
CA GLY A 15 -10.64 8.89 -5.55
C GLY A 15 -11.75 7.84 -5.47
N LEU A 16 -12.22 7.31 -6.61
CA LEU A 16 -13.14 6.18 -6.63
C LEU A 16 -12.54 4.94 -5.94
N GLY A 17 -11.28 4.59 -6.24
CA GLY A 17 -10.61 3.46 -5.58
C GLY A 17 -10.47 3.62 -4.07
N ALA A 18 -10.20 4.83 -3.61
CA ALA A 18 -10.16 5.17 -2.19
C ALA A 18 -11.53 4.99 -1.55
N LEU A 19 -12.56 5.60 -2.14
CA LEU A 19 -13.93 5.47 -1.68
C LEU A 19 -14.37 4.00 -1.66
N SER A 20 -13.95 3.19 -2.64
CA SER A 20 -14.23 1.76 -2.65
C SER A 20 -13.51 1.00 -1.54
N SER A 21 -12.21 1.28 -1.31
CA SER A 21 -11.47 0.63 -0.22
C SER A 21 -12.00 1.03 1.15
N LEU A 22 -12.32 2.31 1.35
CA LEU A 22 -12.92 2.84 2.58
C LEU A 22 -14.33 2.26 2.77
N GLY A 23 -15.15 2.32 1.72
CA GLY A 23 -16.50 1.78 1.68
C GLY A 23 -16.50 0.29 2.04
N THR A 24 -15.58 -0.50 1.49
CA THR A 24 -15.44 -1.92 1.83
C THR A 24 -15.26 -2.12 3.33
N VAL A 25 -14.28 -1.43 3.92
CA VAL A 25 -13.95 -1.61 5.34
C VAL A 25 -15.07 -1.13 6.25
N VAL A 26 -15.66 0.02 5.93
CA VAL A 26 -16.80 0.58 6.67
C VAL A 26 -18.01 -0.34 6.55
N LEU A 27 -18.33 -0.85 5.36
CA LEU A 27 -19.47 -1.75 5.15
C LEU A 27 -19.30 -3.08 5.88
N VAL A 28 -18.10 -3.69 5.84
CA VAL A 28 -17.82 -4.90 6.63
C VAL A 28 -18.02 -4.61 8.12
N GLY A 29 -17.50 -3.48 8.61
CA GLY A 29 -17.66 -3.08 10.01
C GLY A 29 -19.10 -2.79 10.42
N LEU A 30 -19.90 -2.17 9.53
CA LEU A 30 -21.30 -1.84 9.76
C LEU A 30 -22.23 -3.06 9.68
N LEU A 31 -21.97 -3.97 8.76
CA LEU A 31 -22.86 -5.09 8.46
C LEU A 31 -22.52 -6.35 9.27
N ALA A 32 -21.24 -6.54 9.62
CA ALA A 32 -20.75 -7.75 10.30
C ALA A 32 -20.03 -7.47 11.62
N GLY A 33 -19.95 -6.20 12.06
CA GLY A 33 -19.39 -5.80 13.35
C GLY A 33 -17.86 -5.70 13.37
N ALA A 34 -17.32 -5.20 14.49
CA ALA A 34 -15.87 -4.97 14.65
C ALA A 34 -15.02 -6.26 14.55
N THR A 35 -15.52 -7.40 15.00
CA THR A 35 -14.81 -8.69 14.91
C THR A 35 -14.56 -9.11 13.46
N ALA A 36 -15.59 -9.02 12.60
CA ALA A 36 -15.47 -9.35 11.18
C ALA A 36 -14.55 -8.36 10.45
N GLN A 37 -14.62 -7.07 10.82
CA GLN A 37 -13.71 -6.05 10.32
C GLN A 37 -12.25 -6.41 10.67
N GLY A 38 -11.98 -6.81 11.92
CA GLY A 38 -10.64 -7.20 12.35
C GLY A 38 -10.10 -8.41 11.58
N ALA A 39 -10.94 -9.42 11.36
CA ALA A 39 -10.59 -10.58 10.52
C ALA A 39 -10.27 -10.17 9.08
N PHE A 40 -11.12 -9.33 8.48
CA PHE A 40 -10.94 -8.81 7.12
C PHE A 40 -9.64 -7.99 7.00
N SER A 41 -9.38 -7.07 7.92
CA SER A 41 -8.20 -6.22 7.91
C SER A 41 -6.92 -7.00 8.13
N ARG A 42 -6.93 -8.02 9.01
CA ARG A 42 -5.80 -8.94 9.19
C ARG A 42 -5.51 -9.69 7.90
N LEU A 43 -6.52 -10.33 7.29
CA LEU A 43 -6.36 -11.04 6.02
C LEU A 43 -5.83 -10.12 4.91
N LYS A 44 -6.41 -8.93 4.77
CA LYS A 44 -5.96 -7.94 3.78
C LYS A 44 -4.49 -7.56 3.99
N SER A 45 -4.09 -7.27 5.23
CA SER A 45 -2.71 -6.89 5.55
C SER A 45 -1.72 -8.04 5.28
N THR A 46 -2.11 -9.28 5.56
CA THR A 46 -1.33 -10.48 5.19
C THR A 46 -1.17 -10.59 3.68
N LEU A 47 -2.26 -10.45 2.92
CA LEU A 47 -2.20 -10.46 1.45
C LEU A 47 -1.27 -9.37 0.90
N ASP A 48 -1.39 -8.14 1.41
CA ASP A 48 -0.53 -7.02 1.01
C ASP A 48 0.96 -7.30 1.29
N LEU A 49 1.28 -7.98 2.41
CA LEU A 49 2.64 -8.41 2.73
C LEU A 49 3.14 -9.51 1.79
N LEU A 50 2.35 -10.57 1.59
CA LEU A 50 2.72 -11.70 0.73
C LEU A 50 2.97 -11.24 -0.72
N MET A 51 2.13 -10.33 -1.22
CA MET A 51 2.30 -9.69 -2.52
C MET A 51 3.55 -8.81 -2.56
N ALA A 52 3.81 -8.00 -1.53
CA ALA A 52 5.01 -7.15 -1.48
C ALA A 52 6.32 -7.96 -1.50
N VAL A 53 6.35 -9.07 -0.75
CA VAL A 53 7.48 -10.02 -0.76
C VAL A 53 7.68 -10.59 -2.16
N ALA A 54 6.62 -11.07 -2.81
CA ALA A 54 6.69 -11.72 -4.11
C ALA A 54 7.00 -10.77 -5.28
N MET A 55 6.63 -9.49 -5.19
CA MET A 55 6.88 -8.51 -6.27
C MET A 55 8.35 -8.11 -6.42
N LEU A 56 9.20 -8.35 -5.41
CA LEU A 56 10.64 -8.05 -5.45
C LEU A 56 11.01 -6.61 -5.91
N GLY A 57 10.11 -5.65 -5.73
CA GLY A 57 10.29 -4.26 -6.20
C GLY A 57 10.29 -4.09 -7.73
N ILE A 58 10.02 -5.16 -8.48
CA ILE A 58 10.00 -5.20 -9.95
C ILE A 58 9.11 -4.13 -10.57
N PRO A 59 7.92 -3.77 -10.04
CA PRO A 59 7.11 -2.71 -10.64
C PRO A 59 7.85 -1.38 -10.81
N GLN A 60 8.69 -0.99 -9.85
CA GLN A 60 9.47 0.25 -9.95
C GLN A 60 10.67 0.10 -10.90
N GLY A 61 11.35 -1.05 -10.90
CA GLY A 61 12.42 -1.35 -11.85
C GLY A 61 11.91 -1.35 -13.30
N LEU A 62 10.77 -1.99 -13.56
CA LEU A 62 10.12 -1.97 -14.87
C LEU A 62 9.79 -0.55 -15.31
N LEU A 63 9.19 0.27 -14.43
CA LEU A 63 8.89 1.65 -14.76
C LEU A 63 10.14 2.43 -15.20
N TYR A 64 11.24 2.27 -14.46
CA TYR A 64 12.49 2.96 -14.74
C TYR A 64 13.15 2.51 -16.06
N PHE A 65 13.35 1.20 -16.26
CA PHE A 65 14.07 0.69 -17.43
C PHE A 65 13.20 0.64 -18.70
N GLN A 66 11.88 0.46 -18.60
CA GLN A 66 10.98 0.50 -19.74
C GLN A 66 10.90 1.91 -20.33
N ARG A 67 10.96 2.97 -19.51
CA ARG A 67 11.06 4.36 -19.97
C ARG A 67 12.33 4.65 -20.76
N GLN A 68 13.39 3.89 -20.52
CA GLN A 68 14.66 3.97 -21.25
C GLN A 68 14.68 3.06 -22.48
N GLY A 69 13.59 2.37 -22.80
CA GLY A 69 13.50 1.45 -23.92
C GLY A 69 14.26 0.13 -23.71
N MET A 70 14.68 -0.18 -22.48
CA MET A 70 15.54 -1.34 -22.17
C MET A 70 14.79 -2.60 -21.75
N VAL A 71 13.45 -2.58 -21.77
CA VAL A 71 12.59 -3.70 -21.35
C VAL A 71 11.57 -4.01 -22.44
N THR A 72 11.59 -5.25 -22.92
CA THR A 72 10.60 -5.74 -23.89
C THR A 72 9.33 -6.24 -23.18
N ARG A 73 8.27 -6.46 -23.96
CA ARG A 73 7.00 -7.00 -23.46
C ARG A 73 7.18 -8.39 -22.89
N GLU A 74 7.93 -9.23 -23.60
CA GLU A 74 8.22 -10.61 -23.25
C GLU A 74 8.93 -10.66 -21.90
N LYS A 75 9.89 -9.75 -21.67
CA LYS A 75 10.59 -9.66 -20.39
C LYS A 75 9.65 -9.26 -19.26
N ALA A 76 8.76 -8.29 -19.49
CA ALA A 76 7.75 -7.90 -18.49
C ALA A 76 6.79 -9.05 -18.15
N VAL A 77 6.34 -9.82 -19.15
CA VAL A 77 5.49 -11.01 -18.95
C VAL A 77 6.25 -12.10 -18.21
N GLN A 78 7.50 -12.39 -18.57
CA GLN A 78 8.35 -13.37 -17.90
C GLN A 78 8.53 -13.02 -16.41
N LEU A 79 8.85 -11.77 -16.11
CA LEU A 79 9.00 -11.30 -14.73
C LEU A 79 7.67 -11.37 -13.95
N THR A 80 6.55 -11.10 -14.63
CA THR A 80 5.21 -11.26 -14.05
C THR A 80 4.95 -12.72 -13.66
N GLN A 81 5.24 -13.68 -14.55
CA GLN A 81 5.04 -15.11 -14.31
C GLN A 81 5.92 -15.62 -13.15
N VAL A 82 7.22 -15.28 -13.16
CA VAL A 82 8.15 -15.68 -12.09
C VAL A 82 7.70 -15.13 -10.75
N SER A 83 7.29 -13.85 -10.70
CA SER A 83 6.84 -13.25 -9.44
C SER A 83 5.49 -13.78 -8.99
N ALA A 84 4.57 -14.11 -9.92
CA ALA A 84 3.31 -14.77 -9.58
C ALA A 84 3.56 -16.16 -8.95
N LEU A 85 4.55 -16.91 -9.46
CA LEU A 85 4.98 -18.16 -8.83
C LEU A 85 5.56 -17.92 -7.44
N LEU A 86 6.38 -16.88 -7.25
CA LEU A 86 6.85 -16.48 -5.92
C LEU A 86 5.69 -16.10 -4.98
N GLY A 87 4.59 -15.54 -5.52
CA GLY A 87 3.37 -15.27 -4.78
C GLY A 87 2.65 -16.54 -4.31
N ILE A 88 2.64 -17.60 -5.13
CA ILE A 88 2.17 -18.93 -4.69
C ILE A 88 3.07 -19.44 -3.57
N THR A 89 4.39 -19.41 -3.78
CA THR A 89 5.36 -19.91 -2.79
C THR A 89 5.29 -19.16 -1.48
N SER A 90 5.11 -17.83 -1.49
CA SER A 90 4.99 -17.03 -0.26
C SER A 90 3.71 -17.36 0.50
N ALA A 91 2.58 -17.55 -0.18
CA ALA A 91 1.33 -17.96 0.43
C ALA A 91 1.39 -19.39 1.00
N LEU A 92 2.03 -20.32 0.29
CA LEU A 92 2.27 -21.69 0.79
C LEU A 92 3.17 -21.68 2.02
N ALA A 93 4.27 -20.91 1.99
CA ALA A 93 5.15 -20.75 3.14
C ALA A 93 4.38 -20.19 4.34
N TYR A 94 3.54 -19.17 4.15
CA TYR A 94 2.65 -18.67 5.19
C TYR A 94 1.69 -19.74 5.71
N GLY A 95 1.07 -20.52 4.83
CA GLY A 95 0.17 -21.62 5.18
C GLY A 95 0.83 -22.71 6.03
N LEU A 96 2.12 -22.98 5.84
CA LEU A 96 2.88 -23.94 6.66
C LEU A 96 3.06 -23.48 8.11
N PHE A 97 3.12 -22.16 8.35
CA PHE A 97 3.26 -21.58 9.68
C PHE A 97 1.91 -21.19 10.31
N ALA A 98 0.86 -21.04 9.48
CA ALA A 98 -0.47 -20.71 9.94
C ALA A 98 -1.22 -21.98 10.36
N GLU A 99 -1.19 -22.31 11.65
CA GLU A 99 -1.92 -23.45 12.20
C GLU A 99 -3.43 -23.36 11.91
N GLY A 100 -4.05 -24.49 11.55
CA GLY A 100 -5.50 -24.62 11.40
C GLY A 100 -6.11 -24.04 10.12
N MET A 101 -5.30 -23.63 9.12
CA MET A 101 -5.84 -23.14 7.85
C MET A 101 -6.42 -24.28 7.00
N ALA A 102 -7.69 -24.15 6.59
CA ALA A 102 -8.30 -25.07 5.64
C ALA A 102 -7.58 -25.05 4.29
N ILE A 103 -7.44 -26.21 3.65
CA ILE A 103 -6.77 -26.34 2.33
C ILE A 103 -7.42 -25.43 1.28
N THR A 104 -8.75 -25.30 1.31
CA THR A 104 -9.50 -24.41 0.41
C THR A 104 -9.08 -22.96 0.57
N THR A 105 -8.98 -22.48 1.82
CA THR A 105 -8.51 -21.13 2.14
C THR A 105 -7.06 -20.92 1.68
N LEU A 106 -6.19 -21.91 1.86
CA LEU A 106 -4.80 -21.84 1.40
C LEU A 106 -4.71 -21.73 -0.13
N VAL A 107 -5.50 -22.52 -0.87
CA VAL A 107 -5.55 -22.46 -2.34
C VAL A 107 -6.06 -21.09 -2.80
N LEU A 108 -7.15 -20.59 -2.20
CA LEU A 108 -7.66 -19.25 -2.50
C LEU A 108 -6.62 -18.17 -2.20
N LEU A 109 -5.94 -18.25 -1.05
CA LEU A 109 -4.88 -17.32 -0.66
C LEU A 109 -3.72 -17.34 -1.66
N ALA A 110 -3.27 -18.53 -2.08
CA ALA A 110 -2.17 -18.69 -3.03
C ALA A 110 -2.51 -18.09 -4.41
N ILE A 111 -3.70 -18.38 -4.94
CA ILE A 111 -4.12 -17.81 -6.23
C ILE A 111 -4.33 -16.30 -6.12
N THR A 112 -4.92 -15.83 -5.01
CA THR A 112 -5.10 -14.39 -4.75
C THR A 112 -3.75 -13.67 -4.73
N THR A 113 -2.77 -14.23 -4.03
CA THR A 113 -1.42 -13.64 -3.91
C THR A 113 -0.71 -13.64 -5.27
N ALA A 114 -0.81 -14.72 -6.04
CA ALA A 114 -0.28 -14.80 -7.40
C ALA A 114 -0.92 -13.76 -8.33
N ALA A 115 -2.25 -13.66 -8.32
CA ALA A 115 -3.01 -12.71 -9.14
C ALA A 115 -2.70 -11.26 -8.76
N GLY A 116 -2.67 -10.94 -7.47
CA GLY A 116 -2.31 -9.61 -6.98
C GLY A 116 -0.87 -9.23 -7.30
N THR A 117 0.06 -10.18 -7.20
CA THR A 117 1.46 -10.01 -7.62
C THR A 117 1.55 -9.72 -9.12
N ALA A 118 0.86 -10.51 -9.94
CA ALA A 118 0.81 -10.31 -11.37
C ALA A 118 0.21 -8.94 -11.74
N HIS A 119 -0.93 -8.57 -11.14
CA HIS A 119 -1.55 -7.26 -11.32
C HIS A 119 -0.59 -6.12 -10.97
N GLY A 120 0.10 -6.20 -9.83
CA GLY A 120 1.01 -5.15 -9.39
C GLY A 120 2.21 -4.92 -10.32
N ILE A 121 2.71 -5.98 -10.95
CA ILE A 121 3.79 -5.88 -11.96
C ILE A 121 3.24 -5.31 -13.27
N LEU A 122 2.13 -5.85 -13.76
CA LEU A 122 1.52 -5.44 -15.02
C LEU A 122 1.07 -3.98 -14.99
N ARG A 123 0.50 -3.48 -13.88
CA ARG A 123 0.15 -2.06 -13.74
C ARG A 123 1.39 -1.16 -13.80
N GLY A 124 2.54 -1.61 -13.30
CA GLY A 124 3.81 -0.89 -13.41
C GLY A 124 4.26 -0.74 -14.87
N ALA A 125 4.18 -1.83 -15.65
CA ALA A 125 4.46 -1.80 -17.08
C ALA A 125 3.49 -0.91 -17.87
N ILE A 126 2.22 -0.89 -17.45
CA ILE A 126 1.18 -0.05 -18.06
C ILE A 126 1.41 1.44 -17.78
N LEU A 127 1.83 1.81 -16.57
CA LEU A 127 2.22 3.20 -16.26
C LEU A 127 3.40 3.69 -17.11
N ALA A 128 4.30 2.77 -17.46
CA ALA A 128 5.47 3.09 -18.27
C ALA A 128 5.13 3.30 -19.75
N GLY A 129 4.25 2.45 -20.32
CA GLY A 129 4.00 2.43 -21.77
C GLY A 129 2.66 2.98 -22.26
N LEU A 130 1.66 3.16 -21.38
CA LEU A 130 0.34 3.72 -21.76
C LEU A 130 0.08 5.07 -21.08
N ALA A 131 -1.09 5.65 -21.39
CA ALA A 131 -1.58 6.86 -20.73
C ALA A 131 -1.85 6.63 -19.23
N SER A 132 -1.65 7.66 -18.41
CA SER A 132 -1.88 7.61 -16.95
C SER A 132 -3.32 7.21 -16.60
N SER A 133 -4.31 7.49 -17.46
CA SER A 133 -5.69 7.03 -17.29
C SER A 133 -5.84 5.50 -17.29
N SER A 134 -5.10 4.80 -18.14
CA SER A 134 -5.10 3.33 -18.20
C SER A 134 -4.52 2.73 -16.92
N PHE A 135 -3.42 3.31 -16.43
CA PHE A 135 -2.85 2.92 -15.14
C PHE A 135 -3.84 3.13 -13.99
N ASN A 136 -4.52 4.27 -13.95
CA ASN A 136 -5.47 4.58 -12.89
C ASN A 136 -6.67 3.63 -12.90
N ALA A 137 -7.26 3.37 -14.07
CA ALA A 137 -8.39 2.44 -14.20
C ALA A 137 -8.05 1.03 -13.69
N ILE A 138 -6.89 0.50 -14.07
CA ILE A 138 -6.43 -0.82 -13.62
C ILE A 138 -6.11 -0.83 -12.13
N THR A 139 -5.53 0.26 -11.62
CA THR A 139 -5.12 0.34 -10.21
C THR A 139 -6.31 0.34 -9.26
N VAL A 140 -7.44 0.91 -9.68
CA VAL A 140 -8.68 1.08 -8.91
C VAL A 140 -9.59 -0.16 -8.97
N LEU A 141 -9.46 -0.94 -10.04
CA LEU A 141 -10.29 -2.10 -10.30
C LEU A 141 -10.38 -3.10 -9.12
N PRO A 142 -9.28 -3.53 -8.47
CA PRO A 142 -9.39 -4.49 -7.38
C PRO A 142 -10.16 -3.95 -6.18
N GLN A 143 -10.05 -2.65 -5.86
CA GLN A 143 -10.80 -2.05 -4.75
C GLN A 143 -12.29 -1.95 -5.06
N VAL A 144 -12.65 -1.59 -6.30
CA VAL A 144 -14.05 -1.54 -6.74
C VAL A 144 -14.66 -2.94 -6.70
N LEU A 145 -13.98 -3.93 -7.27
CA LEU A 145 -14.46 -5.32 -7.27
C LEU A 145 -14.55 -5.88 -5.86
N LEU A 146 -13.59 -5.56 -4.99
CA LEU A 146 -13.63 -5.98 -3.59
C LEU A 146 -14.79 -5.33 -2.83
N MET A 147 -15.12 -4.06 -3.09
CA MET A 147 -16.28 -3.41 -2.49
C MET A 147 -17.58 -4.10 -2.91
N LEU A 148 -17.74 -4.38 -4.21
CA LEU A 148 -18.91 -5.12 -4.71
C LEU A 148 -18.99 -6.53 -4.12
N GLY A 149 -17.84 -7.21 -4.03
CA GLY A 149 -17.73 -8.54 -3.42
C GLY A 149 -18.00 -8.51 -1.92
N ALA A 150 -17.59 -7.48 -1.20
CA ALA A 150 -17.84 -7.32 0.24
C ALA A 150 -19.30 -6.99 0.54
N VAL A 151 -19.97 -6.20 -0.30
CA VAL A 151 -21.43 -6.02 -0.20
C VAL A 151 -22.15 -7.35 -0.43
N ALA A 152 -21.76 -8.09 -1.48
CA ALA A 152 -22.35 -9.39 -1.78
C ALA A 152 -22.11 -10.39 -0.64
N VAL A 153 -20.88 -10.49 -0.13
CA VAL A 153 -20.55 -11.41 0.97
C VAL A 153 -21.12 -10.94 2.30
N ALA A 154 -21.18 -9.64 2.64
CA ALA A 154 -21.88 -9.21 3.85
C ALA A 154 -23.38 -9.55 3.80
N SER A 155 -23.97 -9.50 2.60
CA SER A 155 -25.37 -9.89 2.38
C SER A 155 -25.58 -11.42 2.43
N ILE A 156 -24.56 -12.22 2.09
CA ILE A 156 -24.61 -13.69 2.01
C ILE A 156 -24.02 -14.38 3.26
N ALA A 157 -23.06 -13.78 3.95
CA ALA A 157 -22.41 -14.29 5.16
C ALA A 157 -23.37 -14.28 6.36
N ALA A 158 -24.38 -13.39 6.33
CA ALA A 158 -25.56 -13.48 7.19
C ALA A 158 -26.35 -14.79 7.00
N LEU A 159 -26.09 -15.57 5.94
CA LEU A 159 -26.82 -16.78 5.58
C LEU A 159 -26.00 -18.08 5.60
N ALA A 160 -24.66 -18.10 5.50
CA ALA A 160 -23.95 -19.38 5.26
C ALA A 160 -22.44 -19.53 5.61
N GLY A 161 -21.78 -18.66 6.39
CA GLY A 161 -20.38 -18.93 6.82
C GLY A 161 -19.34 -18.97 5.68
N THR A 162 -19.43 -18.03 4.74
CA THR A 162 -18.56 -17.95 3.55
C THR A 162 -17.10 -17.60 3.91
N ASP A 163 -16.13 -18.23 3.23
CA ASP A 163 -14.70 -17.95 3.43
C ASP A 163 -14.36 -16.49 3.06
N PRO A 164 -13.79 -15.68 3.98
CA PRO A 164 -13.49 -14.28 3.73
C PRO A 164 -12.41 -14.04 2.66
N THR A 165 -11.69 -15.08 2.21
CA THR A 165 -10.71 -15.00 1.11
C THR A 165 -11.37 -14.94 -0.27
N LEU A 166 -12.61 -15.42 -0.42
CA LEU A 166 -13.28 -15.52 -1.72
C LEU A 166 -13.46 -14.17 -2.45
N PRO A 167 -13.90 -13.07 -1.79
CA PRO A 167 -13.97 -11.75 -2.43
C PRO A 167 -12.62 -11.25 -2.93
N PHE A 168 -11.55 -11.50 -2.17
CA PHE A 168 -10.20 -11.11 -2.59
C PHE A 168 -9.77 -11.91 -3.81
N PHE A 169 -10.00 -13.22 -3.80
CA PHE A 169 -9.70 -14.10 -4.93
C PHE A 169 -10.36 -13.59 -6.22
N LEU A 170 -11.67 -13.35 -6.20
CA LEU A 170 -12.42 -12.87 -7.37
C LEU A 170 -11.92 -11.50 -7.83
N ALA A 171 -11.74 -10.56 -6.90
CA ALA A 171 -11.31 -9.21 -7.22
C ALA A 171 -9.91 -9.17 -7.85
N TRP A 172 -8.95 -9.90 -7.27
CA TRP A 172 -7.57 -9.90 -7.76
C TRP A 172 -7.42 -10.71 -9.04
N LEU A 173 -8.11 -11.86 -9.19
CA LEU A 173 -8.07 -12.66 -10.41
C LEU A 173 -8.62 -11.88 -11.61
N ALA A 174 -9.79 -11.28 -11.46
CA ALA A 174 -10.38 -10.44 -12.50
C ALA A 174 -9.50 -9.23 -12.83
N SER A 175 -8.94 -8.57 -11.81
CA SER A 175 -8.04 -7.43 -12.02
C SER A 175 -6.76 -7.82 -12.77
N ALA A 176 -6.15 -8.96 -12.42
CA ALA A 176 -4.97 -9.47 -13.09
C ALA A 176 -5.26 -9.84 -14.55
N ALA A 177 -6.41 -10.45 -14.83
CA ALA A 177 -6.86 -10.77 -16.18
C ALA A 177 -7.04 -9.51 -17.03
N VAL A 178 -7.71 -8.49 -16.51
CA VAL A 178 -7.87 -7.20 -17.21
C VAL A 178 -6.52 -6.52 -17.46
N ALA A 179 -5.63 -6.51 -16.46
CA ALA A 179 -4.28 -5.96 -16.62
C ALA A 179 -3.49 -6.70 -17.72
N ALA A 180 -3.56 -8.04 -17.75
CA ALA A 180 -2.91 -8.86 -18.77
C ALA A 180 -3.47 -8.64 -20.18
N LEU A 181 -4.77 -8.37 -20.31
CA LEU A 181 -5.36 -7.99 -21.59
C LEU A 181 -4.88 -6.60 -22.04
N MET A 182 -4.77 -5.65 -21.11
CA MET A 182 -4.31 -4.30 -21.41
C MET A 182 -2.84 -4.23 -21.81
N THR A 183 -1.97 -5.12 -21.32
CA THR A 183 -0.57 -5.16 -21.78
C THR A 183 -0.43 -5.55 -23.26
N ARG A 184 -1.46 -6.13 -23.89
CA ARG A 184 -1.48 -6.36 -25.35
C ARG A 184 -1.45 -5.06 -26.15
N LYS A 185 -1.87 -3.94 -25.55
CA LYS A 185 -1.87 -2.61 -26.17
C LYS A 185 -0.55 -1.85 -25.99
N LEU A 186 0.41 -2.40 -25.24
CA LEU A 186 1.70 -1.76 -25.04
C LEU A 186 2.51 -1.80 -26.35
N ALA A 187 2.72 -0.62 -26.94
CA ALA A 187 3.71 -0.43 -27.99
C ALA A 187 5.10 -0.41 -27.34
N LEU A 188 5.72 -1.59 -27.20
CA LEU A 188 7.06 -1.72 -26.64
C LEU A 188 8.09 -1.86 -27.75
N PRO A 189 9.29 -1.28 -27.58
CA PRO A 189 10.36 -1.46 -28.54
C PRO A 189 10.77 -2.93 -28.62
N THR A 190 10.96 -3.44 -29.84
CA THR A 190 11.58 -4.74 -30.15
C THR A 190 13.10 -4.71 -29.92
N ALA A 191 13.54 -4.02 -28.85
CA ALA A 191 14.92 -3.56 -28.66
C ALA A 191 15.96 -4.70 -28.71
N ALA A 192 17.09 -4.41 -29.37
CA ALA A 192 18.27 -5.31 -29.47
C ALA A 192 19.08 -5.41 -28.16
N THR A 193 18.87 -4.50 -27.19
CA THR A 193 19.59 -4.46 -25.91
C THR A 193 18.61 -4.48 -24.74
N SER A 194 18.42 -5.66 -24.13
CA SER A 194 17.61 -5.82 -22.92
C SER A 194 18.45 -5.60 -21.67
N VAL A 195 17.91 -4.91 -20.66
CA VAL A 195 18.56 -4.81 -19.35
C VAL A 195 18.73 -6.21 -18.73
N GLY A 196 19.94 -6.50 -18.24
CA GLY A 196 20.20 -7.73 -17.50
C GLY A 196 19.41 -7.79 -16.18
N LEU A 197 19.21 -9.01 -15.66
CA LEU A 197 18.51 -9.20 -14.38
C LEU A 197 19.22 -8.51 -13.21
N VAL A 198 20.56 -8.53 -13.18
CA VAL A 198 21.34 -7.97 -12.07
C VAL A 198 21.16 -6.46 -11.92
N PRO A 199 21.33 -5.62 -12.97
CA PRO A 199 21.03 -4.19 -12.89
C PRO A 199 19.58 -3.88 -12.48
N LEU A 200 18.61 -4.65 -13.01
CA LEU A 200 17.20 -4.49 -12.68
C LEU A 200 16.95 -4.75 -11.20
N MET A 201 17.49 -5.85 -10.67
CA MET A 201 17.32 -6.24 -9.28
C MET A 201 18.02 -5.27 -8.33
N ARG A 202 19.23 -4.81 -8.64
CA ARG A 202 19.94 -3.80 -7.82
C ARG A 202 19.12 -2.54 -7.59
N PHE A 203 18.45 -2.04 -8.63
CA PHE A 203 17.55 -0.89 -8.49
C PHE A 203 16.29 -1.26 -7.71
N SER A 204 15.72 -2.43 -8.00
CA SER A 204 14.46 -2.89 -7.41
C SER A 204 14.56 -3.24 -5.92
N THR A 205 15.74 -3.61 -5.43
CA THR A 205 15.95 -4.02 -4.02
C THR A 205 15.54 -2.96 -3.01
N ALA A 206 15.90 -1.69 -3.23
CA ALA A 206 15.54 -0.64 -2.29
C ALA A 206 14.02 -0.40 -2.27
N ALA A 207 13.39 -0.38 -3.45
CA ALA A 207 11.93 -0.29 -3.56
C ALA A 207 11.21 -1.51 -2.94
N TRP A 208 11.80 -2.69 -3.07
CA TRP A 208 11.31 -3.93 -2.48
C TRP A 208 11.33 -3.87 -0.95
N LEU A 209 12.46 -3.49 -0.35
CA LEU A 209 12.58 -3.38 1.10
C LEU A 209 11.59 -2.37 1.68
N VAL A 210 11.42 -1.20 1.03
CA VAL A 210 10.39 -0.22 1.41
C VAL A 210 9.00 -0.84 1.39
N ALA A 211 8.64 -1.55 0.31
CA ALA A 211 7.34 -2.18 0.17
C ALA A 211 7.11 -3.28 1.22
N VAL A 212 8.12 -4.13 1.46
CA VAL A 212 8.05 -5.20 2.47
C VAL A 212 7.89 -4.60 3.87
N PHE A 213 8.71 -3.62 4.26
CA PHE A 213 8.60 -3.00 5.59
C PHE A 213 7.28 -2.23 5.79
N THR A 214 6.82 -1.53 4.74
CA THR A 214 5.53 -0.84 4.75
C THR A 214 4.38 -1.82 4.96
N SER A 215 4.39 -2.99 4.29
CA SER A 215 3.33 -4.00 4.41
C SER A 215 3.48 -4.88 5.66
N ALA A 216 4.71 -5.14 6.11
CA ALA A 216 4.99 -5.94 7.30
C ALA A 216 4.52 -5.22 8.56
N SER A 217 4.68 -3.90 8.63
CA SER A 217 4.27 -3.08 9.79
C SER A 217 2.80 -3.33 10.18
N PRO A 218 1.78 -3.10 9.31
CA PRO A 218 0.39 -3.39 9.66
C PRO A 218 0.11 -4.89 9.78
N ALA A 219 0.74 -5.75 8.97
CA ALA A 219 0.48 -7.20 9.04
C ALA A 219 0.89 -7.81 10.39
N LEU A 220 2.11 -7.48 10.86
CA LEU A 220 2.62 -7.95 12.14
C LEU A 220 1.86 -7.33 13.31
N TRP A 221 1.55 -6.03 13.21
CA TRP A 221 0.83 -5.32 14.26
C TRP A 221 -0.61 -5.84 14.43
N LEU A 222 -1.37 -5.98 13.34
CA LEU A 222 -2.73 -6.53 13.39
C LEU A 222 -2.73 -8.01 13.78
N HIS A 223 -1.72 -8.78 13.39
CA HIS A 223 -1.57 -10.16 13.86
C HIS A 223 -1.36 -10.19 15.38
N HIS A 224 -0.47 -9.35 15.92
CA HIS A 224 -0.22 -9.26 17.36
C HIS A 224 -1.46 -8.83 18.15
N ILE A 225 -2.19 -7.81 17.71
CA ILE A 225 -3.45 -7.39 18.35
C ILE A 225 -4.45 -8.55 18.32
N GLY A 226 -4.57 -9.23 17.17
CA GLY A 226 -5.52 -10.32 17.01
C GLY A 226 -5.24 -11.52 17.91
N THR A 227 -3.97 -11.80 18.22
CA THR A 227 -3.58 -12.90 19.11
C THR A 227 -3.64 -12.53 20.60
N THR A 228 -3.40 -11.27 20.96
CA THR A 228 -3.33 -10.83 22.36
C THR A 228 -4.63 -10.22 22.88
N SER A 229 -5.30 -9.41 22.07
CA SER A 229 -6.47 -8.61 22.44
C SER A 229 -7.74 -9.03 21.69
N GLY A 230 -7.63 -10.01 20.77
CA GLY A 230 -8.72 -10.53 19.97
C GLY A 230 -9.07 -9.69 18.74
N LEU A 231 -9.91 -10.28 17.88
CA LEU A 231 -10.28 -9.71 16.58
C LEU A 231 -11.11 -8.42 16.69
N GLN A 232 -11.87 -8.22 17.76
CA GLN A 232 -12.62 -6.98 17.98
C GLN A 232 -11.66 -5.79 18.16
N ALA A 233 -10.63 -5.92 18.99
CA ALA A 233 -9.60 -4.89 19.18
C ALA A 233 -8.81 -4.64 17.89
N THR A 234 -8.51 -5.72 17.13
CA THR A 234 -7.93 -5.60 15.79
C THR A 234 -8.82 -4.74 14.89
N GLY A 235 -10.14 -4.94 14.98
CA GLY A 235 -11.08 -4.24 14.15
C GLY A 235 -11.21 -2.75 14.46
N LEU A 236 -11.25 -2.41 15.75
CA LEU A 236 -11.19 -1.02 16.22
C LEU A 236 -9.92 -0.33 15.72
N PHE A 237 -8.76 -0.91 16.00
CA PHE A 237 -7.48 -0.33 15.59
C PHE A 237 -7.36 -0.19 14.07
N ALA A 238 -7.77 -1.21 13.31
CA ALA A 238 -7.76 -1.17 11.85
C ALA A 238 -8.69 -0.08 11.30
N MET A 239 -9.85 0.15 11.91
CA MET A 239 -10.74 1.26 11.55
C MET A 239 -10.08 2.63 11.81
N GLY A 240 -9.31 2.76 12.89
CA GLY A 240 -8.48 3.95 13.13
C GLY A 240 -7.45 4.18 12.01
N LEU A 241 -6.74 3.12 11.60
CA LEU A 241 -5.81 3.17 10.44
C LEU A 241 -6.51 3.49 9.12
N VAL A 242 -7.76 3.06 8.95
CA VAL A 242 -8.57 3.43 7.77
C VAL A 242 -8.79 4.93 7.72
N GLY A 243 -9.11 5.56 8.86
CA GLY A 243 -9.19 7.01 8.99
C GLY A 243 -7.90 7.72 8.56
N VAL A 244 -6.74 7.18 8.95
CA VAL A 244 -5.44 7.66 8.47
C VAL A 244 -5.34 7.55 6.94
N GLN A 245 -5.72 6.41 6.36
CA GLN A 245 -5.63 6.19 4.91
C GLN A 245 -6.52 7.13 4.10
N VAL A 246 -7.70 7.54 4.60
CA VAL A 246 -8.53 8.59 3.97
C VAL A 246 -7.69 9.83 3.70
N VAL A 247 -6.92 10.23 4.70
CA VAL A 247 -6.10 11.43 4.67
C VAL A 247 -4.87 11.25 3.78
N LEU A 248 -4.25 10.07 3.77
CA LEU A 248 -3.08 9.76 2.95
C LEU A 248 -3.40 9.52 1.47
N THR A 249 -4.65 9.26 1.15
CA THR A 249 -5.13 8.89 -0.19
C THR A 249 -4.62 9.83 -1.29
N PRO A 250 -4.77 11.17 -1.19
CA PRO A 250 -4.26 12.08 -2.22
C PRO A 250 -2.74 11.98 -2.41
N ALA A 251 -1.98 11.84 -1.32
CA ALA A 251 -0.53 11.71 -1.37
C ALA A 251 -0.10 10.38 -2.02
N ASN A 252 -0.76 9.28 -1.68
CA ASN A 252 -0.52 7.96 -2.26
C ASN A 252 -0.75 7.94 -3.78
N TYR A 253 -1.70 8.74 -4.28
CA TYR A 253 -2.00 8.84 -5.71
C TYR A 253 -1.15 9.84 -6.46
N ALA A 254 -0.74 10.93 -5.80
CA ALA A 254 0.24 11.84 -6.35
C ALA A 254 1.61 11.16 -6.48
N ALA A 255 1.98 10.29 -5.53
CA ALA A 255 3.32 9.70 -5.43
C ALA A 255 3.87 9.07 -6.73
N PRO A 256 3.18 8.15 -7.44
CA PRO A 256 3.69 7.60 -8.69
C PRO A 256 3.84 8.63 -9.81
N LEU A 257 2.96 9.64 -9.88
CA LEU A 257 3.03 10.69 -10.89
C LEU A 257 4.14 11.70 -10.59
N LEU A 258 4.30 12.07 -9.32
CA LEU A 258 5.39 12.91 -8.84
C LEU A 258 6.72 12.21 -9.10
N PHE A 259 6.82 10.91 -8.78
CA PHE A 259 7.99 10.09 -9.12
C PHE A 259 8.28 10.13 -10.62
N LYS A 260 7.28 9.82 -11.47
CA LYS A 260 7.41 9.87 -12.94
C LYS A 260 7.92 11.22 -13.45
N HIS A 261 7.50 12.35 -12.87
CA HIS A 261 7.90 13.69 -13.30
C HIS A 261 9.22 14.19 -12.69
N TRP A 262 9.61 13.67 -11.52
CA TRP A 262 10.82 14.11 -10.82
C TRP A 262 12.04 13.26 -11.15
N ILE A 263 11.88 12.10 -11.81
CA ILE A 263 13.01 11.33 -12.34
C ILE A 263 13.88 12.23 -13.22
N GLY A 264 15.15 12.36 -12.86
CA GLY A 264 16.13 13.16 -13.61
C GLY A 264 16.17 14.65 -13.26
N ASN A 265 15.30 15.13 -12.36
CA ASN A 265 15.29 16.53 -11.91
C ASN A 265 16.06 16.66 -10.58
N THR A 266 17.22 17.32 -10.59
CA THR A 266 18.10 17.45 -9.41
C THR A 266 17.64 18.53 -8.43
N SER A 267 16.67 19.36 -8.80
CA SER A 267 16.16 20.44 -7.95
C SER A 267 15.18 19.92 -6.89
N LEU A 268 15.42 20.28 -5.62
CA LEU A 268 14.51 20.04 -4.49
C LEU A 268 13.34 21.04 -4.43
N ALA A 269 13.31 22.09 -5.27
CA ALA A 269 12.30 23.14 -5.20
C ALA A 269 10.86 22.64 -5.46
N PRO A 270 10.60 21.77 -6.45
CA PRO A 270 9.27 21.18 -6.67
C PRO A 270 8.83 20.29 -5.51
N ALA A 271 9.77 19.56 -4.90
CA ALA A 271 9.50 18.71 -3.74
C ALA A 271 9.13 19.54 -2.50
N LYS A 272 9.82 20.66 -2.25
CA LYS A 272 9.48 21.60 -1.17
C LYS A 272 8.13 22.27 -1.36
N ALA A 273 7.77 22.64 -2.59
CA ALA A 273 6.47 23.22 -2.91
C ALA A 273 5.32 22.20 -2.78
N ALA A 274 5.52 20.97 -3.29
CA ALA A 274 4.57 19.87 -3.14
C ALA A 274 4.40 19.44 -1.68
N LEU A 275 5.47 19.46 -0.88
CA LEU A 275 5.41 19.19 0.56
C LEU A 275 4.59 20.25 1.29
N ARG A 276 4.75 21.54 0.98
CA ARG A 276 3.94 22.63 1.56
C ARG A 276 2.47 22.55 1.18
N TYR A 277 2.18 22.25 -0.10
CA TYR A 277 0.81 22.08 -0.57
C TYR A 277 0.15 20.82 0.02
N GLY A 278 0.91 19.72 0.07
CA GLY A 278 0.51 18.48 0.73
C GLY A 278 0.22 18.68 2.21
N LEU A 279 1.09 19.39 2.94
CA LEU A 279 0.88 19.79 4.34
C LEU A 279 -0.37 20.65 4.53
N GLY A 280 -0.67 21.56 3.60
CA GLY A 280 -1.89 22.40 3.66
C GLY A 280 -3.18 21.60 3.45
N VAL A 281 -3.22 20.72 2.44
CA VAL A 281 -4.34 19.80 2.20
C VAL A 281 -4.52 18.84 3.38
N LEU A 282 -3.41 18.38 3.93
CA LEU A 282 -3.37 17.49 5.08
C LEU A 282 -3.91 18.14 6.34
N ALA A 283 -3.48 19.38 6.63
CA ALA A 283 -3.99 20.16 7.75
C ALA A 283 -5.50 20.40 7.61
N ALA A 284 -5.98 20.73 6.41
CA ALA A 284 -7.42 20.88 6.14
C ALA A 284 -8.20 19.56 6.33
N MET A 285 -7.64 18.42 5.91
CA MET A 285 -8.27 17.11 6.12
C MET A 285 -8.24 16.68 7.59
N VAL A 286 -7.17 16.97 8.33
CA VAL A 286 -7.11 16.74 9.79
C VAL A 286 -8.20 17.55 10.48
N VAL A 287 -8.40 18.82 10.11
CA VAL A 287 -9.50 19.64 10.62
C VAL A 287 -10.86 19.01 10.31
N CYS A 288 -11.09 18.53 9.09
CA CYS A 288 -12.32 17.82 8.74
C CYS A 288 -12.53 16.54 9.55
N VAL A 289 -11.47 15.75 9.79
CA VAL A 289 -11.52 14.53 10.62
C VAL A 289 -11.75 14.86 12.10
N SER A 290 -11.16 15.95 12.60
CA SER A 290 -11.42 16.46 13.95
C SER A 290 -12.86 16.96 14.10
N VAL A 291 -13.44 17.58 13.07
CA VAL A 291 -14.87 17.98 13.07
C VAL A 291 -15.79 16.75 13.09
N LEU A 292 -15.43 15.67 12.39
CA LEU A 292 -16.17 14.40 12.44
C LEU A 292 -16.13 13.73 13.83
N GLN A 293 -15.11 14.00 14.66
CA GLN A 293 -15.08 13.51 16.05
C GLN A 293 -16.07 14.24 16.97
N LEU A 294 -16.46 15.47 16.60
CA LEU A 294 -17.45 16.27 17.34
C LEU A 294 -18.88 15.96 16.89
N ALA A 295 -19.06 15.26 15.77
CA ALA A 295 -20.38 14.88 15.27
C ALA A 295 -20.92 13.67 16.06
N PRO A 296 -22.22 13.65 16.40
CA PRO A 296 -22.83 12.47 16.99
C PRO A 296 -22.71 11.30 16.01
N TRP A 297 -22.00 10.26 16.42
CA TRP A 297 -21.81 9.07 15.61
C TRP A 297 -23.18 8.40 15.41
N PRO A 298 -23.57 8.07 14.17
CA PRO A 298 -24.78 7.29 13.92
C PRO A 298 -24.80 6.04 14.80
N ARG A 299 -25.98 5.62 15.26
CA ARG A 299 -26.17 4.46 16.15
C ARG A 299 -25.48 3.18 15.63
N MET A 300 -25.30 3.07 14.32
CA MET A 300 -24.62 1.95 13.66
C MET A 300 -23.10 1.91 13.85
N LEU A 301 -22.47 3.00 14.32
CA LEU A 301 -21.04 3.08 14.58
C LEU A 301 -20.71 3.16 16.08
N SER A 302 -21.69 2.89 16.96
CA SER A 302 -21.48 2.96 18.41
C SER A 302 -20.41 1.99 18.92
N GLU A 303 -20.21 0.85 18.24
CA GLU A 303 -19.11 -0.08 18.52
C GLU A 303 -17.73 0.57 18.37
N TYR A 304 -17.61 1.61 17.56
CA TYR A 304 -16.37 2.33 17.27
C TYR A 304 -16.21 3.62 18.09
N ALA A 305 -17.10 3.91 19.05
CA ALA A 305 -17.05 5.13 19.84
C ALA A 305 -15.71 5.33 20.57
N ALA A 306 -15.05 4.23 20.97
CA ALA A 306 -13.72 4.26 21.60
C ALA A 306 -12.63 4.91 20.71
N LEU A 307 -12.82 4.97 19.39
CA LEU A 307 -11.89 5.65 18.49
C LEU A 307 -11.80 7.15 18.76
N ALA A 308 -12.88 7.78 19.24
CA ALA A 308 -12.86 9.20 19.56
C ALA A 308 -11.78 9.54 20.60
N ASN A 309 -11.53 8.64 21.55
CA ASN A 309 -10.54 8.85 22.61
C ASN A 309 -9.10 8.80 22.10
N VAL A 310 -8.83 8.06 21.01
CA VAL A 310 -7.48 7.85 20.46
C VAL A 310 -7.24 8.56 19.14
N ALA A 311 -8.23 9.32 18.64
CA ALA A 311 -8.18 9.86 17.31
C ALA A 311 -7.13 10.98 17.14
N GLY A 312 -6.70 11.62 18.23
CA GLY A 312 -5.54 12.52 18.23
C GLY A 312 -4.26 11.82 17.76
N TYR A 313 -4.03 10.56 18.18
CA TYR A 313 -2.89 9.78 17.72
C TYR A 313 -2.99 9.44 16.23
N PHE A 314 -4.16 9.01 15.74
CA PHE A 314 -4.35 8.74 14.31
C PHE A 314 -4.22 10.01 13.45
N ALA A 315 -4.66 11.16 13.93
CA ALA A 315 -4.42 12.43 13.26
C ALA A 315 -2.92 12.76 13.15
N ALA A 316 -2.17 12.58 14.24
CA ALA A 316 -0.70 12.75 14.24
C ALA A 316 -0.02 11.78 13.25
N VAL A 317 -0.45 10.51 13.23
CA VAL A 317 0.02 9.50 12.27
C VAL A 317 -0.24 9.96 10.84
N ALA A 318 -1.45 10.41 10.52
CA ALA A 318 -1.77 10.91 9.19
C ALA A 318 -0.86 12.07 8.75
N VAL A 319 -0.52 12.96 9.69
CA VAL A 319 0.44 14.05 9.43
C VAL A 319 1.82 13.51 9.09
N LEU A 320 2.37 12.67 9.97
CA LEU A 320 3.72 12.11 9.86
C LEU A 320 3.88 11.25 8.60
N GLU A 321 2.92 10.37 8.34
CA GLU A 321 2.92 9.48 7.17
C GLU A 321 2.89 10.27 5.85
N SER A 322 2.16 11.38 5.78
CA SER A 322 2.11 12.19 4.56
C SER A 322 3.43 12.88 4.26
N ILE A 323 4.08 13.44 5.29
CA ILE A 323 5.42 14.02 5.18
C ILE A 323 6.37 12.94 4.64
N LEU A 324 6.32 11.75 5.26
CA LEU A 324 7.17 10.64 4.87
C LEU A 324 6.93 10.22 3.41
N ARG A 325 5.68 10.02 2.99
CA ARG A 325 5.34 9.57 1.62
C ARG A 325 5.89 10.51 0.55
N ILE A 326 5.69 11.82 0.70
CA ILE A 326 6.16 12.81 -0.29
C ILE A 326 7.69 12.90 -0.28
N ALA A 327 8.31 12.92 0.90
CA ALA A 327 9.76 13.00 1.02
C ALA A 327 10.47 11.75 0.47
N CYS A 328 9.92 10.55 0.70
CA CYS A 328 10.42 9.30 0.13
C CYS A 328 10.35 9.31 -1.41
N VAL A 329 9.26 9.83 -1.99
CA VAL A 329 9.14 9.96 -3.46
C VAL A 329 10.23 10.87 -4.02
N ALA A 330 10.52 11.99 -3.36
CA ALA A 330 11.59 12.89 -3.77
C ALA A 330 12.97 12.22 -3.69
N CYS A 331 13.26 11.47 -2.61
CA CYS A 331 14.52 10.73 -2.47
C CYS A 331 14.66 9.65 -3.56
N ASN A 332 13.60 8.90 -3.84
CA ASN A 332 13.58 7.89 -4.90
C ASN A 332 13.85 8.51 -6.27
N ALA A 333 13.20 9.65 -6.57
CA ALA A 333 13.36 10.35 -7.85
C ALA A 333 14.80 10.86 -8.08
N GLN A 334 15.52 11.16 -6.99
CA GLN A 334 16.94 11.55 -7.00
C GLN A 334 17.91 10.36 -7.05
N GLY A 335 17.41 9.14 -7.21
CA GLY A 335 18.25 7.94 -7.21
C GLY A 335 18.80 7.58 -5.83
N ARG A 336 18.16 8.04 -4.75
CA ARG A 336 18.57 7.78 -3.36
C ARG A 336 17.50 7.00 -2.57
N PRO A 337 17.09 5.80 -3.03
CA PRO A 337 15.97 5.09 -2.43
C PRO A 337 16.26 4.51 -1.04
N TRP A 338 17.54 4.39 -0.67
CA TRP A 338 17.96 3.88 0.64
C TRP A 338 17.56 4.77 1.82
N HIS A 339 17.30 6.06 1.60
CA HIS A 339 16.73 6.93 2.63
C HIS A 339 15.32 6.46 3.06
N ALA A 340 14.50 6.06 2.10
CA ALA A 340 13.17 5.51 2.38
C ALA A 340 13.27 4.15 3.10
N VAL A 341 14.24 3.31 2.71
CA VAL A 341 14.49 2.02 3.39
C VAL A 341 14.82 2.23 4.86
N ALA A 342 15.73 3.15 5.18
CA ALA A 342 16.13 3.44 6.56
C ALA A 342 14.95 3.93 7.41
N ALA A 343 14.09 4.78 6.83
CA ALA A 343 12.89 5.29 7.50
C ALA A 343 11.88 4.17 7.82
N GLU A 344 11.57 3.32 6.84
CA GLU A 344 10.63 2.21 7.02
C GLU A 344 11.19 1.13 7.96
N LEU A 345 12.50 0.89 7.93
CA LEU A 345 13.18 0.01 8.87
C LEU A 345 13.07 0.54 10.31
N ALA A 346 13.29 1.84 10.51
CA ALA A 346 13.15 2.47 11.83
C ALA A 346 11.72 2.32 12.39
N ARG A 347 10.69 2.48 11.55
CA ARG A 347 9.30 2.21 11.93
C ARG A 347 9.13 0.77 12.41
N LEU A 348 9.54 -0.18 11.56
CA LEU A 348 9.37 -1.61 11.82
C LEU A 348 10.07 -2.02 13.12
N LEU A 349 11.30 -1.53 13.35
CA LEU A 349 12.05 -1.80 14.56
C LEU A 349 11.38 -1.24 15.82
N VAL A 350 10.79 -0.04 15.75
CA VAL A 350 10.04 0.53 16.88
C VAL A 350 8.79 -0.29 17.19
N LEU A 351 8.01 -0.67 16.18
CA LEU A 351 6.84 -1.55 16.39
C LEU A 351 7.24 -2.91 16.97
N MET A 352 8.29 -3.54 16.43
CA MET A 352 8.78 -4.82 16.93
C MET A 352 9.36 -4.72 18.34
N GLY A 353 10.14 -3.69 18.63
CA GLY A 353 10.65 -3.42 19.97
C GLY A 353 9.52 -3.20 20.98
N THR A 354 8.43 -2.55 20.56
CA THR A 354 7.26 -2.33 21.42
C THR A 354 6.58 -3.66 21.76
N ILE A 355 6.37 -4.53 20.76
CA ILE A 355 5.80 -5.88 20.97
C ILE A 355 6.66 -6.72 21.91
N LEU A 356 7.99 -6.62 21.82
CA LEU A 356 8.91 -7.46 22.59
C LEU A 356 9.13 -6.97 24.03
N ILE A 357 9.12 -5.65 24.27
CA ILE A 357 9.52 -5.06 25.55
C ILE A 357 8.31 -4.70 26.42
N ALA A 358 7.27 -4.13 25.81
CA ALA A 358 6.09 -3.61 26.51
C ALA A 358 4.85 -3.82 25.63
N PRO A 359 4.33 -5.06 25.54
CA PRO A 359 3.22 -5.38 24.66
C PRO A 359 1.99 -4.54 25.06
N PRO A 360 1.48 -3.69 24.15
CA PRO A 360 0.39 -2.78 24.45
C PRO A 360 -0.91 -3.56 24.69
N ALA A 361 -1.60 -3.26 25.78
CA ALA A 361 -2.78 -4.00 26.23
C ALA A 361 -4.12 -3.36 25.84
N ASP A 362 -4.11 -2.09 25.45
CA ASP A 362 -5.31 -1.34 25.10
C ASP A 362 -5.14 -0.53 23.81
N LEU A 363 -6.27 -0.02 23.31
CA LEU A 363 -6.33 0.75 22.07
C LEU A 363 -5.48 2.03 22.14
N GLU A 364 -5.35 2.64 23.31
CA GLU A 364 -4.58 3.87 23.48
C GLU A 364 -3.08 3.61 23.34
N ALA A 365 -2.55 2.63 24.07
CA ALA A 365 -1.16 2.21 23.99
C ALA A 365 -0.81 1.72 22.57
N LEU A 366 -1.73 1.00 21.91
CA LEU A 366 -1.57 0.59 20.52
C LEU A 366 -1.43 1.78 19.56
N SER A 367 -2.29 2.79 19.72
CA SER A 367 -2.28 4.00 18.90
C SER A 367 -1.06 4.88 19.18
N GLN A 368 -0.63 5.00 20.44
CA GLN A 368 0.59 5.68 20.84
C GLN A 368 1.83 5.05 20.21
N ALA A 369 1.96 3.72 20.30
CA ALA A 369 3.07 2.99 19.72
C ALA A 369 3.17 3.18 18.20
N TRP A 370 2.02 3.16 17.50
CA TRP A 370 1.99 3.42 16.07
C TRP A 370 2.41 4.87 15.74
N ALA A 371 1.93 5.86 16.51
CA ALA A 371 2.34 7.24 16.36
C ALA A 371 3.85 7.44 16.58
N LEU A 372 4.42 6.78 17.59
CA LEU A 372 5.85 6.80 17.86
C LEU A 372 6.66 6.16 16.73
N ALA A 373 6.17 5.05 16.16
CA ALA A 373 6.80 4.40 15.03
C ALA A 373 6.72 5.24 13.73
N SER A 374 5.62 5.96 13.50
CA SER A 374 5.53 6.92 12.40
C SER A 374 6.49 8.11 12.60
N LEU A 375 6.65 8.59 13.85
CA LEU A 375 7.59 9.65 14.18
C LEU A 375 9.04 9.19 13.97
N SER A 376 9.39 7.98 14.41
CA SER A 376 10.73 7.43 14.23
C SER A 376 11.11 7.31 12.76
N ALA A 377 10.17 6.94 11.89
CA ALA A 377 10.36 6.91 10.44
C ALA A 377 10.71 8.29 9.88
N VAL A 378 9.93 9.33 10.25
CA VAL A 378 10.17 10.71 9.81
C VAL A 378 11.52 11.22 10.32
N MET A 379 11.86 10.95 11.57
CA MET A 379 13.15 11.32 12.16
C MET A 379 14.32 10.62 11.47
N ALA A 380 14.21 9.31 11.22
CA ALA A 380 15.23 8.56 10.50
C ALA A 380 15.42 9.08 9.07
N LEU A 381 14.34 9.43 8.37
CA LEU A 381 14.42 10.06 7.06
C LEU A 381 15.16 11.42 7.15
N ALA A 382 14.77 12.29 8.08
CA ALA A 382 15.38 13.60 8.26
C ALA A 382 16.87 13.50 8.62
N CYS A 383 17.25 12.57 9.51
CA CYS A 383 18.63 12.32 9.89
C CYS A 383 19.46 11.82 8.70
N THR A 384 18.98 10.82 7.96
CA THR A 384 19.72 10.26 6.83
C THR A 384 19.84 11.25 5.67
N MET A 385 18.86 12.13 5.46
CA MET A 385 18.95 13.21 4.48
C MET A 385 19.97 14.30 4.87
N ARG A 386 20.18 14.55 6.18
CA ARG A 386 21.19 15.51 6.67
C ARG A 386 22.61 14.93 6.66
N LEU A 387 22.74 13.65 6.98
CA LEU A 387 24.02 12.96 7.13
C LEU A 387 24.66 12.57 5.79
N TRP A 388 23.88 12.46 4.70
CA TRP A 388 24.39 12.09 3.38
C TRP A 388 24.55 13.31 2.48
N PRO A 389 25.79 13.77 2.18
CA PRO A 389 26.01 14.99 1.41
C PRO A 389 25.37 14.92 0.01
N THR A 390 24.95 16.09 -0.48
CA THR A 390 24.27 16.32 -1.77
C THR A 390 25.19 16.16 -2.99
N LYS A 391 26.17 15.26 -2.96
CA LYS A 391 26.86 14.90 -4.20
C LYS A 391 25.94 13.97 -5.00
N PRO A 392 25.55 14.35 -6.23
CA PRO A 392 24.82 13.44 -7.10
C PRO A 392 25.67 12.18 -7.27
N ALA A 393 25.05 11.00 -7.10
CA ALA A 393 25.70 9.78 -7.54
C ALA A 393 25.91 9.93 -9.04
N SER A 394 27.16 10.04 -9.48
CA SER A 394 27.50 9.95 -10.89
C SER A 394 27.04 8.57 -11.36
N LEU A 395 25.92 8.53 -12.08
CA LEU A 395 25.52 7.38 -12.87
C LEU A 395 26.38 7.35 -14.12
N THR A 396 27.70 7.20 -13.93
CA THR A 396 28.62 6.81 -14.98
C THR A 396 29.37 5.59 -14.45
N PRO A 397 29.35 4.46 -15.19
CA PRO A 397 30.08 3.26 -14.81
C PRO A 397 31.58 3.50 -14.69
#